data_AF-A0A358SK58-F1
#
_entry.id   AF-A0A358SK58-F1
#
_cell.length_a   1.000
_cell.length_b   1.000
_cell.length_c   1.000
_cell.angle_alpha   90.00
_cell.angle_beta   90.00
_cell.angle_gamma   90.00
#
_symmetry.space_group_name_H-M   'P 1'
#
loop_
_entity.id
_entity.type
_entity.pdbx_description
1 polymer ?
#
loop_
_entity_poly.entity_id
_entity_poly.type
_entity_poly.pdbx_seq_one_letter_code
_entity_poly.pdbx_strand_id
1 'polypeptide(L)'
;MLALLALAAVIGTAPVVQAAPRRAKSHAKAKTKHLSRAATRAAARGKAKAEAEEAAVAGGKVAVLAFAGEDTYSVRDHVIQALTDRGIKVETALPAVDTAEQYRDMGAVMDVAAYVHGHVKEMPADHAVATIVIRSGVTGRKLATVTFAGYRRGLPYDVEEKLWERLGATFTRACVAATKPRPHHNQPMLIEAGTPL
;
A
#
# COMPACT_ATOMS: atom_id res chain seq x y z
N MET A 1 -17.99 50.37 11.46
CA MET A 1 -18.86 49.87 12.55
C MET A 1 -18.26 48.58 13.08
N LEU A 2 -17.66 48.65 14.27
CA LEU A 2 -17.10 47.51 15.01
C LEU A 2 -18.21 46.60 15.53
N ALA A 3 -18.04 45.27 15.41
CA ALA A 3 -18.83 44.30 16.16
C ALA A 3 -17.90 43.51 17.09
N LEU A 4 -18.03 43.81 18.38
CA LEU A 4 -17.45 43.12 19.53
C LEU A 4 -18.14 41.76 19.70
N LEU A 5 -17.38 40.68 19.92
CA LEU A 5 -17.92 39.41 20.43
C LEU A 5 -16.97 38.87 21.50
N ALA A 6 -17.39 39.05 22.76
CA ALA A 6 -16.84 38.41 23.93
C ALA A 6 -17.77 37.26 24.33
N LEU A 7 -17.21 36.08 24.60
CA LEU A 7 -17.92 35.02 25.31
C LEU A 7 -16.93 34.26 26.20
N ALA A 8 -17.13 34.38 27.51
CA ALA A 8 -16.48 33.61 28.55
C ALA A 8 -17.53 32.72 29.22
N ALA A 9 -17.20 31.47 29.50
CA ALA A 9 -17.91 30.65 30.48
C ALA A 9 -16.97 29.59 31.07
N VAL A 10 -16.69 29.78 32.36
CA VAL A 10 -15.96 28.89 33.26
C VAL A 10 -16.98 28.03 33.99
N ILE A 11 -16.81 26.70 34.03
CA ILE A 11 -17.43 25.83 35.04
C ILE A 11 -16.40 24.79 35.47
N GLY A 12 -16.06 24.80 36.76
CA GLY A 12 -15.29 23.76 37.42
C GLY A 12 -16.16 22.96 38.38
N THR A 13 -15.73 21.74 38.71
CA THR A 13 -16.13 20.99 39.92
C THR A 13 -14.97 20.08 40.35
N ALA A 14 -14.51 20.28 41.58
CA ALA A 14 -13.55 19.46 42.34
C ALA A 14 -14.27 18.29 43.06
N PRO A 15 -13.72 17.66 44.13
CA PRO A 15 -12.51 16.83 44.25
C PRO A 15 -12.82 15.43 44.83
N VAL A 16 -11.89 14.48 44.74
CA VAL A 16 -11.88 13.30 45.64
C VAL A 16 -10.47 13.04 46.18
N VAL A 17 -10.39 13.12 47.50
CA VAL A 17 -9.30 12.72 48.39
C VAL A 17 -9.21 11.18 48.42
N GLN A 18 -8.02 10.59 48.60
CA GLN A 18 -7.71 9.68 49.73
C GLN A 18 -6.51 8.73 49.51
N ALA A 19 -5.65 8.75 50.54
CA ALA A 19 -4.78 7.69 51.06
C ALA A 19 -3.46 7.34 50.35
N ALA A 20 -2.38 7.69 51.05
CA ALA A 20 -1.10 7.00 51.03
C ALA A 20 -1.19 5.59 51.64
N PRO A 21 -0.27 4.69 51.27
CA PRO A 21 0.26 3.76 52.26
C PRO A 21 1.80 3.79 52.35
N ARG A 22 2.21 3.33 53.54
CA ARG A 22 3.55 3.32 54.13
C ARG A 22 4.49 2.33 53.46
N ARG A 23 5.79 2.60 53.62
CA ARG A 23 6.91 1.67 53.49
C ARG A 23 6.59 0.29 54.06
N ALA A 24 6.86 -0.74 53.27
CA ALA A 24 7.18 -2.08 53.76
C ALA A 24 8.44 -2.56 53.02
N LYS A 25 9.46 -2.96 53.81
CA LYS A 25 10.61 -3.75 53.35
C LYS A 25 10.14 -5.19 53.16
N SER A 26 10.49 -5.83 52.05
CA SER A 26 10.56 -7.30 51.99
C SER A 26 11.60 -7.75 50.98
N HIS A 27 12.58 -8.50 51.47
CA HIS A 27 13.48 -9.33 50.67
C HIS A 27 12.69 -10.45 50.00
N ALA A 28 12.90 -10.67 48.69
CA ALA A 28 12.73 -11.99 48.07
C ALA A 28 13.52 -12.07 46.77
N LYS A 29 14.51 -12.99 46.75
CA LYS A 29 15.17 -13.48 45.55
C LYS A 29 14.19 -14.32 44.73
N ALA A 30 14.29 -14.22 43.40
CA ALA A 30 14.37 -15.32 42.42
C ALA A 30 13.45 -15.13 41.19
N LYS A 31 14.09 -15.24 40.00
CA LYS A 31 13.58 -15.63 38.67
C LYS A 31 12.39 -14.80 38.14
N THR A 32 12.48 -14.15 36.97
CA THR A 32 12.41 -14.84 35.68
C THR A 32 12.97 -13.95 34.56
N LYS A 33 14.09 -14.38 33.98
CA LYS A 33 14.82 -13.72 32.88
C LYS A 33 14.21 -14.18 31.55
N HIS A 34 13.01 -13.69 31.18
CA HIS A 34 12.36 -14.10 29.91
C HIS A 34 11.72 -12.96 29.08
N LEU A 35 11.88 -11.69 29.47
CA LEU A 35 11.28 -10.57 28.72
C LEU A 35 12.22 -9.91 27.69
N SER A 36 13.53 -10.17 27.74
CA SER A 36 14.50 -9.52 26.83
C SER A 36 14.65 -10.21 25.46
N ARG A 37 14.18 -11.45 25.31
CA ARG A 37 14.29 -12.23 24.06
C ARG A 37 13.16 -11.97 23.06
N ALA A 38 12.02 -11.45 23.54
CA ALA A 38 10.89 -11.06 22.69
C ALA A 38 11.14 -9.69 22.03
N ALA A 39 11.66 -8.72 22.79
CA ALA A 39 11.99 -7.38 22.26
C ALA A 39 13.12 -7.40 21.23
N THR A 40 14.16 -8.22 21.45
CA THR A 40 15.26 -8.40 20.48
C THR A 40 14.84 -9.15 19.21
N ARG A 41 13.93 -10.13 19.31
CA ARG A 41 13.33 -10.78 18.13
C ARG A 41 12.41 -9.84 17.35
N ALA A 42 11.65 -8.97 18.02
CA ALA A 42 10.80 -7.98 17.34
C ALA A 42 11.63 -6.93 16.59
N ALA A 43 12.72 -6.43 17.19
CA ALA A 43 13.62 -5.47 16.55
C ALA A 43 14.42 -6.07 15.39
N ALA A 44 14.96 -7.29 15.54
CA ALA A 44 15.68 -7.98 14.46
C ALA A 44 14.75 -8.36 13.30
N ARG A 45 13.50 -8.73 13.60
CA ARG A 45 12.46 -9.01 12.58
C ARG A 45 12.00 -7.73 11.89
N GLY A 46 12.04 -6.58 12.57
CA GLY A 46 11.76 -5.27 11.95
C GLY A 46 12.83 -4.86 10.93
N LYS A 47 14.12 -5.04 11.28
CA LYS A 47 15.23 -4.71 10.38
C LYS A 47 15.30 -5.63 9.16
N ALA A 48 15.17 -6.95 9.36
CA ALA A 48 15.13 -7.91 8.25
C ALA A 48 13.87 -7.76 7.38
N LYS A 49 12.74 -7.32 7.96
CA LYS A 49 11.54 -7.01 7.20
C LYS A 49 11.74 -5.77 6.33
N ALA A 50 12.34 -4.70 6.86
CA ALA A 50 12.59 -3.48 6.09
C ALA A 50 13.55 -3.72 4.91
N GLU A 51 14.64 -4.46 5.11
CA GLU A 51 15.60 -4.79 4.05
C GLU A 51 14.98 -5.70 2.98
N ALA A 52 14.16 -6.69 3.37
CA ALA A 52 13.43 -7.53 2.41
C ALA A 52 12.32 -6.76 1.68
N GLU A 53 11.76 -5.75 2.33
CA GLU A 53 10.68 -4.92 1.81
C GLU A 53 11.21 -3.91 0.77
N GLU A 54 12.39 -3.34 1.01
CA GLU A 54 13.12 -2.50 0.05
C GLU A 54 13.64 -3.31 -1.15
N ALA A 55 14.22 -4.50 -0.90
CA ALA A 55 14.67 -5.39 -1.97
C ALA A 55 13.50 -5.93 -2.82
N ALA A 56 12.34 -6.19 -2.20
CA ALA A 56 11.15 -6.61 -2.94
C ALA A 56 10.61 -5.49 -3.84
N VAL A 57 10.69 -4.23 -3.40
CA VAL A 57 10.29 -3.07 -4.23
C VAL A 57 11.23 -2.90 -5.41
N ALA A 58 12.55 -2.99 -5.20
CA ALA A 58 13.54 -2.88 -6.27
C ALA A 58 13.51 -4.07 -7.26
N GLY A 59 13.06 -5.24 -6.81
CA GLY A 59 12.91 -6.44 -7.64
C GLY A 59 11.54 -6.57 -8.33
N GLY A 60 10.51 -5.87 -7.85
CA GLY A 60 9.14 -6.02 -8.32
C GLY A 60 8.89 -5.35 -9.66
N LYS A 61 8.34 -6.08 -10.63
CA LYS A 61 7.82 -5.51 -11.87
C LYS A 61 6.41 -4.98 -11.64
N VAL A 62 6.14 -3.75 -12.05
CA VAL A 62 4.81 -3.12 -11.99
C VAL A 62 4.34 -2.79 -13.40
N ALA A 63 3.10 -3.09 -13.72
CA ALA A 63 2.53 -2.76 -15.01
C ALA A 63 1.68 -1.50 -14.93
N VAL A 64 1.95 -0.52 -15.78
CA VAL A 64 1.14 0.70 -15.92
C VAL A 64 0.33 0.61 -17.22
N LEU A 65 -0.96 0.33 -17.07
CA LEU A 65 -1.90 0.20 -18.17
C LEU A 65 -2.27 1.57 -18.75
N ALA A 66 -2.98 1.55 -19.88
CA ALA A 66 -3.57 2.75 -20.44
C ALA A 66 -4.58 3.36 -19.45
N PHE A 67 -4.54 4.69 -19.31
CA PHE A 67 -5.50 5.44 -18.52
C PHE A 67 -6.68 5.82 -19.40
N ALA A 68 -7.89 5.73 -18.86
CA ALA A 68 -9.12 6.10 -19.55
C ALA A 68 -9.48 7.58 -19.32
N GLY A 69 -10.15 8.19 -20.29
CA GLY A 69 -10.58 9.59 -20.23
C GLY A 69 -9.73 10.54 -21.09
N GLU A 70 -9.74 11.83 -20.74
CA GLU A 70 -9.07 12.90 -21.49
C GLU A 70 -7.71 13.26 -20.89
N ASP A 71 -6.76 13.70 -21.73
CA ASP A 71 -5.38 14.05 -21.34
C ASP A 71 -4.67 13.02 -20.45
N THR A 72 -4.89 11.75 -20.74
CA THR A 72 -4.44 10.64 -19.90
C THR A 72 -2.93 10.36 -20.03
N TYR A 73 -2.33 10.77 -21.15
CA TYR A 73 -0.91 10.54 -21.43
C TYR A 73 0.01 11.25 -20.42
N SER A 74 -0.25 12.52 -20.12
CA SER A 74 0.58 13.28 -19.19
C SER A 74 0.55 12.67 -17.79
N VAL A 75 -0.64 12.37 -17.26
CA VAL A 75 -0.79 11.73 -15.95
C VAL A 75 -0.12 10.35 -15.93
N ARG A 76 -0.28 9.55 -17.00
CA ARG A 76 0.35 8.22 -17.10
C ARG A 76 1.87 8.31 -17.09
N ASP A 77 2.45 9.23 -17.85
CA ASP A 77 3.91 9.40 -17.94
C ASP A 77 4.51 9.83 -16.59
N HIS A 78 3.85 10.75 -15.89
CA HIS A 78 4.26 11.15 -14.54
C HIS A 78 4.12 10.01 -13.51
N VAL A 79 3.13 9.13 -13.65
CA VAL A 79 3.04 7.90 -12.83
C VAL A 79 4.20 6.95 -13.14
N ILE A 80 4.55 6.76 -14.42
CA ILE A 80 5.68 5.92 -14.82
C ILE A 80 6.99 6.49 -14.25
N GLN A 81 7.19 7.80 -14.35
CA GLN A 81 8.35 8.50 -13.80
C GLN A 81 8.42 8.32 -12.28
N ALA A 82 7.34 8.59 -11.56
CA ALA A 82 7.27 8.42 -10.10
C ALA A 82 7.60 7.00 -9.62
N LEU A 83 7.29 5.97 -10.42
CA LEU A 83 7.63 4.58 -10.10
C LEU A 83 9.08 4.25 -10.48
N THR A 84 9.55 4.75 -11.61
CA THR A 84 10.91 4.52 -12.12
C THR A 84 11.95 5.17 -11.20
N ASP A 85 11.66 6.36 -10.67
CA ASP A 85 12.51 7.08 -9.71
C ASP A 85 12.68 6.31 -8.38
N ARG A 86 11.77 5.36 -8.10
CA ARG A 86 11.84 4.45 -6.95
C ARG A 86 12.57 3.14 -7.26
N GLY A 87 13.14 3.01 -8.46
CA GLY A 87 13.84 1.80 -8.91
C GLY A 87 12.91 0.64 -9.24
N ILE A 88 11.62 0.89 -9.45
CA ILE A 88 10.64 -0.14 -9.83
C ILE A 88 10.68 -0.32 -11.34
N LYS A 89 10.72 -1.58 -11.81
CA LYS A 89 10.66 -1.87 -13.25
C LYS A 89 9.22 -1.71 -13.74
N VAL A 90 9.00 -0.77 -14.66
CA VAL A 90 7.67 -0.48 -15.20
C VAL A 90 7.46 -1.13 -16.56
N GLU A 91 6.33 -1.83 -16.71
CA GLU A 91 5.89 -2.45 -17.97
C GLU A 91 4.64 -1.71 -18.49
N THR A 92 4.66 -1.21 -19.72
CA THR A 92 3.57 -0.39 -20.28
C THR A 92 2.85 -1.02 -21.47
N ALA A 93 3.36 -2.16 -21.97
CA ALA A 93 2.87 -2.84 -23.16
C ALA A 93 1.66 -3.77 -22.91
N LEU A 94 1.16 -3.82 -21.68
CA LEU A 94 0.09 -4.74 -21.30
C LEU A 94 -1.30 -4.14 -21.54
N PRO A 95 -2.25 -4.94 -22.08
CA PRO A 95 -3.63 -4.51 -22.23
C PRO A 95 -4.33 -4.46 -20.86
N ALA A 96 -5.28 -3.54 -20.72
CA ALA A 96 -6.20 -3.55 -19.60
C ALA A 96 -7.19 -4.70 -19.75
N VAL A 97 -7.54 -5.33 -18.64
CA VAL A 97 -8.45 -6.47 -18.61
C VAL A 97 -9.57 -6.22 -17.59
N ASP A 98 -10.67 -6.95 -17.69
CA ASP A 98 -11.88 -6.66 -16.92
C ASP A 98 -12.00 -7.49 -15.63
N THR A 99 -11.56 -8.75 -15.65
CA THR A 99 -11.75 -9.66 -14.51
C THR A 99 -10.51 -9.78 -13.63
N ALA A 100 -10.72 -10.00 -12.33
CA ALA A 100 -9.62 -10.24 -11.40
C ALA A 100 -8.84 -11.52 -11.77
N GLU A 101 -9.51 -12.56 -12.26
CA GLU A 101 -8.85 -13.81 -12.65
C GLU A 101 -7.87 -13.59 -13.80
N GLN A 102 -8.26 -12.81 -14.81
CA GLN A 102 -7.36 -12.48 -15.92
C GLN A 102 -6.16 -11.63 -15.46
N TYR A 103 -6.35 -10.68 -14.53
CA TYR A 103 -5.22 -9.94 -13.94
C TYR A 103 -4.27 -10.86 -13.16
N ARG A 104 -4.81 -11.83 -12.41
CA ARG A 104 -4.00 -12.80 -11.69
C ARG A 104 -3.20 -13.66 -12.64
N ASP A 105 -3.84 -14.16 -13.69
CA ASP A 105 -3.22 -15.11 -14.62
C ASP A 105 -2.16 -14.39 -15.47
N MET A 106 -2.47 -13.18 -15.97
CA MET A 106 -1.49 -12.32 -16.63
C MET A 106 -0.35 -11.93 -15.69
N GLY A 107 -0.63 -11.70 -14.41
CA GLY A 107 0.38 -11.34 -13.41
C GLY A 107 1.35 -12.49 -13.13
N ALA A 108 0.85 -13.72 -13.14
CA ALA A 108 1.66 -14.92 -13.02
C ALA A 108 2.53 -15.18 -14.27
N VAL A 109 2.01 -14.92 -15.48
CA VAL A 109 2.74 -15.12 -16.74
C VAL A 109 3.83 -14.06 -16.94
N MET A 110 3.53 -12.80 -16.63
CA MET A 110 4.42 -11.66 -16.88
C MET A 110 5.31 -11.30 -15.68
N ASP A 111 5.20 -12.06 -14.59
CA ASP A 111 5.85 -11.81 -13.29
C ASP A 111 5.61 -10.37 -12.77
N VAL A 112 4.36 -9.90 -12.88
CA VAL A 112 3.95 -8.56 -12.46
C VAL A 112 3.42 -8.61 -11.03
N ALA A 113 3.98 -7.78 -10.16
CA ALA A 113 3.58 -7.67 -8.76
C ALA A 113 2.27 -6.89 -8.60
N ALA A 114 2.10 -5.82 -9.37
CA ALA A 114 0.93 -4.95 -9.32
C ALA A 114 0.62 -4.32 -10.68
N TYR A 115 -0.67 -4.05 -10.89
CA TYR A 115 -1.20 -3.30 -12.03
C TYR A 115 -1.67 -1.93 -11.56
N VAL A 116 -1.29 -0.91 -12.30
CA VAL A 116 -1.75 0.46 -12.12
C VAL A 116 -2.58 0.83 -13.35
N HIS A 117 -3.81 1.23 -13.12
CA HIS A 117 -4.65 1.84 -14.14
C HIS A 117 -5.38 3.02 -13.51
N GLY A 118 -5.93 3.89 -14.34
CA GLY A 118 -6.62 5.05 -13.84
C GLY A 118 -7.57 5.65 -14.85
N HIS A 119 -8.37 6.57 -14.35
CA HIS A 119 -9.29 7.35 -15.15
C HIS A 119 -9.08 8.84 -14.83
N VAL A 120 -8.96 9.66 -15.86
CA VAL A 120 -8.90 11.12 -15.73
C VAL A 120 -10.23 11.69 -16.21
N LYS A 121 -10.92 12.40 -15.31
CA LYS A 121 -12.16 13.11 -15.63
C LYS A 121 -11.90 14.60 -15.63
N GLU A 122 -12.20 15.27 -16.74
CA GLU A 122 -12.20 16.73 -16.78
C GLU A 122 -13.40 17.29 -16.00
N MET A 123 -13.14 18.37 -15.26
CA MET A 123 -14.10 19.10 -14.46
C MET A 123 -14.20 20.54 -15.00
N PRO A 124 -15.31 21.25 -14.75
CA PRO A 124 -15.43 22.64 -15.15
C PRO A 124 -14.32 23.50 -14.53
N ALA A 125 -14.02 24.63 -15.18
CA ALA A 125 -13.04 25.62 -14.75
C ALA A 125 -11.56 25.15 -14.76
N ASP A 126 -11.14 24.42 -15.80
CA ASP A 126 -9.74 23.94 -15.98
C ASP A 126 -9.24 23.04 -14.85
N HIS A 127 -10.16 22.32 -14.22
CA HIS A 127 -9.86 21.34 -13.19
C HIS A 127 -9.96 19.92 -13.77
N ALA A 128 -9.20 18.99 -13.21
CA ALA A 128 -9.29 17.59 -13.56
C ALA A 128 -9.15 16.72 -12.32
N VAL A 129 -9.76 15.53 -12.38
CA VAL A 129 -9.69 14.53 -11.32
C VAL A 129 -9.12 13.24 -11.89
N ALA A 130 -7.93 12.86 -11.41
CA ALA A 130 -7.31 11.58 -11.71
C ALA A 130 -7.64 10.58 -10.60
N THR A 131 -8.30 9.48 -10.97
CA THR A 131 -8.52 8.32 -10.09
C THR A 131 -7.55 7.22 -10.48
N ILE A 132 -6.64 6.89 -9.58
CA ILE A 132 -5.63 5.84 -9.79
C ILE A 132 -6.01 4.63 -8.95
N VAL A 133 -6.03 3.46 -9.59
CA VAL A 133 -6.39 2.20 -8.99
C VAL A 133 -5.22 1.23 -9.10
N ILE A 134 -4.84 0.65 -7.96
CA ILE A 134 -3.86 -0.42 -7.90
C ILE A 134 -4.57 -1.75 -7.75
N ARG A 135 -4.22 -2.72 -8.59
CA ARG A 135 -4.60 -4.13 -8.44
C ARG A 135 -3.36 -4.98 -8.18
N SER A 136 -3.56 -6.05 -7.46
CA SER A 136 -2.52 -7.06 -7.21
C SER A 136 -2.35 -7.93 -8.44
N GLY A 137 -1.13 -8.12 -8.93
CA GLY A 137 -0.85 -9.18 -9.91
C GLY A 137 -0.86 -10.59 -9.30
N VAL A 138 -0.95 -10.69 -7.97
CA VAL A 138 -1.01 -11.95 -7.24
C VAL A 138 -2.42 -12.53 -7.17
N THR A 139 -3.40 -11.67 -6.95
CA THR A 139 -4.79 -12.08 -6.71
C THR A 139 -5.76 -11.47 -7.71
N GLY A 140 -5.30 -10.54 -8.55
CA GLY A 140 -6.14 -9.70 -9.41
C GLY A 140 -7.04 -8.70 -8.69
N ARG A 141 -7.08 -8.76 -7.35
CA ARG A 141 -7.96 -7.93 -6.54
C ARG A 141 -7.43 -6.51 -6.47
N LYS A 142 -8.37 -5.59 -6.33
CA LYS A 142 -8.11 -4.17 -6.06
C LYS A 142 -7.46 -4.03 -4.69
N LEU A 143 -6.30 -3.38 -4.64
CA LEU A 143 -5.54 -3.13 -3.41
C LEU A 143 -5.83 -1.74 -2.85
N ALA A 144 -5.81 -0.72 -3.71
CA ALA A 144 -6.02 0.66 -3.31
C ALA A 144 -6.63 1.50 -4.44
N THR A 145 -7.22 2.61 -4.05
CA THR A 145 -7.60 3.69 -4.97
C THR A 145 -7.31 5.01 -4.34
N VAL A 146 -6.74 5.89 -5.12
CA VAL A 146 -6.45 7.26 -4.72
C VAL A 146 -6.96 8.19 -5.79
N THR A 147 -7.57 9.27 -5.33
CA THR A 147 -8.04 10.36 -6.17
C THR A 147 -7.17 11.59 -5.95
N PHE A 148 -6.79 12.21 -7.06
CA PHE A 148 -6.12 13.49 -7.13
C PHE A 148 -7.04 14.46 -7.86
N ALA A 149 -7.23 15.64 -7.30
CA ALA A 149 -8.04 16.69 -7.89
C ALA A 149 -7.21 17.97 -7.86
N GLY A 150 -7.18 18.70 -8.97
CA GLY A 150 -6.40 19.92 -9.11
C GLY A 150 -6.60 20.55 -10.48
N TYR A 151 -5.79 21.57 -10.78
CA TYR A 151 -5.75 22.19 -12.10
C TYR A 151 -5.22 21.20 -13.15
N ARG A 152 -5.79 21.20 -14.35
CA ARG A 152 -5.42 20.27 -15.44
C ARG A 152 -3.91 20.24 -15.71
N ARG A 153 -3.26 21.41 -15.67
CA ARG A 153 -1.81 21.55 -15.88
C ARG A 153 -0.95 21.12 -14.69
N GLY A 154 -1.47 21.24 -13.47
CA GLY A 154 -0.74 20.89 -12.23
C GLY A 154 -0.95 19.45 -11.81
N LEU A 155 -2.03 18.82 -12.26
CA LEU A 155 -2.44 17.48 -11.86
C LEU A 155 -1.36 16.42 -12.07
N PRO A 156 -0.61 16.38 -13.19
CA PRO A 156 0.44 15.38 -13.37
C PRO A 156 1.57 15.51 -12.34
N TYR A 157 1.96 16.74 -12.00
CA TYR A 157 2.97 17.01 -10.97
C TYR A 157 2.47 16.63 -9.56
N ASP A 158 1.22 16.98 -9.24
CA ASP A 158 0.60 16.59 -7.97
C ASP A 158 0.54 15.05 -7.82
N VAL A 159 0.27 14.35 -8.91
CA VAL A 159 0.32 12.89 -8.95
C VAL A 159 1.74 12.43 -8.70
N GLU A 160 2.74 12.90 -9.45
CA GLU A 160 4.14 12.47 -9.29
C GLU A 160 4.64 12.62 -7.84
N GLU A 161 4.41 13.78 -7.22
CA GLU A 161 4.88 14.09 -5.87
C GLU A 161 4.17 13.25 -4.80
N LYS A 162 2.84 13.17 -4.86
CA LYS A 162 2.01 12.60 -3.77
C LYS A 162 1.63 11.13 -4.01
N LEU A 163 1.89 10.57 -5.19
CA LEU A 163 1.59 9.17 -5.50
C LEU A 163 2.30 8.23 -4.54
N TRP A 164 3.60 8.42 -4.35
CA TRP A 164 4.40 7.53 -3.51
C TRP A 164 4.00 7.62 -2.04
N GLU A 165 3.72 8.82 -1.53
CA GLU A 165 3.30 9.00 -0.14
C GLU A 165 2.00 8.25 0.16
N ARG A 166 1.06 8.24 -0.79
CA ARG A 166 -0.25 7.62 -0.63
C ARG A 166 -0.26 6.12 -0.94
N LEU A 167 0.51 5.69 -1.94
CA LEU A 167 0.45 4.33 -2.48
C LEU A 167 1.71 3.50 -2.22
N GLY A 168 2.81 4.09 -1.77
CA GLY A 168 4.09 3.42 -1.55
C GLY A 168 3.95 2.18 -0.67
N ALA A 169 3.31 2.30 0.49
CA ALA A 169 3.05 1.16 1.37
C ALA A 169 2.21 0.05 0.70
N THR A 170 1.34 0.40 -0.24
CA THR A 170 0.54 -0.58 -1.00
C THR A 170 1.38 -1.28 -2.06
N PHE A 171 2.19 -0.54 -2.81
CA PHE A 171 3.14 -1.11 -3.77
C PHE A 171 4.09 -2.08 -3.11
N THR A 172 4.68 -1.65 -2.01
CA THR A 172 5.60 -2.43 -1.22
C THR A 172 4.97 -3.75 -0.73
N ARG A 173 3.74 -3.70 -0.21
CA ARG A 173 2.99 -4.92 0.15
C ARG A 173 2.71 -5.81 -1.05
N ALA A 174 2.40 -5.24 -2.21
CA ALA A 174 2.16 -6.00 -3.43
C ALA A 174 3.43 -6.71 -3.91
N CYS A 175 4.57 -6.03 -3.91
CA CYS A 175 5.87 -6.60 -4.25
C CYS A 175 6.28 -7.73 -3.29
N VAL A 176 6.15 -7.51 -1.98
CA VAL A 176 6.42 -8.56 -0.97
C VAL A 176 5.45 -9.73 -1.09
N ALA A 177 4.21 -9.51 -1.53
CA ALA A 177 3.28 -10.61 -1.80
C ALA A 177 3.67 -11.38 -3.07
N ALA A 178 4.26 -10.70 -4.06
CA ALA A 178 4.69 -11.31 -5.31
C ALA A 178 5.90 -12.22 -5.13
N THR A 179 6.85 -11.89 -4.25
CA THR A 179 8.06 -12.69 -3.98
C THR A 179 7.81 -14.01 -3.25
N LYS A 180 6.60 -14.24 -2.73
CA LYS A 180 6.28 -15.49 -2.02
C LYS A 180 6.11 -16.63 -3.02
N PRO A 181 6.79 -17.78 -2.82
CA PRO A 181 6.59 -18.96 -3.66
C PRO A 181 5.14 -19.40 -3.54
N ARG A 182 4.47 -19.54 -4.70
CA ARG A 182 3.04 -19.89 -4.74
C ARG A 182 2.87 -21.35 -5.13
N PRO A 183 1.94 -22.07 -4.48
CA PRO A 183 1.48 -23.34 -5.01
C PRO A 183 0.75 -23.06 -6.32
N HIS A 184 1.30 -23.53 -7.44
CA HIS A 184 0.63 -23.47 -8.73
C HIS A 184 -0.71 -24.21 -8.61
N HIS A 185 -1.83 -23.49 -8.71
CA HIS A 185 -3.18 -24.07 -8.65
C HIS A 185 -3.51 -24.93 -9.88
N ASN A 186 -2.59 -25.00 -10.84
CA ASN A 186 -2.67 -25.83 -12.03
C ASN A 186 -1.72 -27.03 -11.91
N GLN A 187 -1.66 -27.70 -10.75
CA GLN A 187 -1.15 -29.07 -10.80
C GLN A 187 -2.13 -29.85 -11.68
N PRO A 188 -1.66 -30.43 -12.80
CA PRO A 188 -2.52 -31.26 -13.64
C PRO A 188 -3.10 -32.34 -12.74
N MET A 189 -4.41 -32.54 -12.78
CA MET A 189 -5.04 -33.67 -12.10
C MET A 189 -4.38 -34.94 -12.63
N LEU A 190 -3.54 -35.55 -11.81
CA LEU A 190 -3.06 -36.91 -12.01
C LEU A 190 -4.29 -37.80 -11.84
N ILE A 191 -4.93 -38.15 -12.96
CA ILE A 191 -5.90 -39.22 -12.97
C ILE A 191 -5.08 -40.50 -12.87
N GLU A 192 -5.04 -41.11 -11.68
CA GLU A 192 -4.60 -42.50 -11.54
C GLU A 192 -5.66 -43.40 -12.19
N ALA A 193 -5.65 -43.46 -13.51
CA ALA A 193 -6.43 -44.41 -14.27
C ALA A 193 -5.74 -45.77 -14.16
N GLY A 194 -6.20 -46.56 -13.19
CA GLY A 194 -6.27 -48.03 -13.24
C GLY A 194 -5.00 -48.79 -13.62
N THR A 195 -4.38 -49.39 -12.61
CA THR A 195 -3.49 -50.55 -12.70
C THR A 195 -4.00 -51.61 -13.69
N PRO A 196 -3.14 -52.19 -14.57
CA PRO A 196 -3.56 -53.28 -15.45
C PRO A 196 -3.80 -54.57 -14.64
N LEU A 197 -4.95 -55.21 -14.87
CA LEU A 197 -5.23 -56.60 -14.50
C LEU A 197 -4.62 -57.56 -15.52
#